data_AF-A0A934ZKI9-F1
#
_entry.id   AF-A0A934ZKI9-F1
#
_cell.length_a   1.000
_cell.length_b   1.000
_cell.length_c   1.000
_cell.angle_alpha   90.00
_cell.angle_beta   90.00
_cell.angle_gamma   90.00
#
_symmetry.space_group_name_H-M   'P 1'
#
loop_
_entity.id
_entity.type
_entity.pdbx_description
1 polymer ?
#
loop_
_entity_poly.entity_id
_entity_poly.type
_entity_poly.pdbx_seq_one_letter_code
_entity_poly.pdbx_strand_id
1 'polypeptide(L)'
;MVPPWNILDDLDEPPLAALRGSPRRRPTRVPPPQPVVEPIEVPVLLTEVAPIVETYRPTAPPPERVVLSETIVERPQPSERYTTQPPPTAPVGRSSGSHPRIEGSRISDHPSFAPPSGRIAEIPSSGSFVGLPTLDSIRALQLLHPVEPEDLARPNLATLLDQFVFLRAHTGTLTLRHRTEEVVLHIERGGICLSAPERTRALRPFDWPDGTFTWKLEKLPWQLQKSRTPLTAFVVAGLRIRLRSFDDAVFTQAHLTKLRLAPSVIDDRRSRLARLGLPEAEERAVDYVIDGTRSFEKMLAEGYIGRTTMHRLVVLLDLYGILHWSQPSMAASENPVEVMTRLLSRIETANHFVVLGVHWSAPTDEIREAWEKMQSTYGLGGSWQRHDPALAARILQRGAAAWAVLRNDVTRVKHRRDAYPGMDEQLLAPLVEARAKALEMRGETSEAQRMMRLRGEFQVAETEHEPPKRKA
;
A
#
# COMPACT_ATOMS: atom_id res chain seq x y z
N MET A 1 -43.01 2.41 31.81
CA MET A 1 -42.02 1.99 32.82
C MET A 1 -40.64 2.32 32.29
N VAL A 2 -40.08 3.41 32.80
CA VAL A 2 -38.71 3.90 32.63
C VAL A 2 -38.36 4.49 33.99
N PRO A 3 -37.20 4.16 34.58
CA PRO A 3 -36.68 4.96 35.67
C PRO A 3 -35.31 5.60 35.36
N PRO A 4 -34.92 6.61 36.16
CA PRO A 4 -34.25 7.83 35.72
C PRO A 4 -32.85 7.98 36.32
N TRP A 5 -31.99 8.80 35.72
CA TRP A 5 -30.91 9.48 36.45
C TRP A 5 -30.61 10.85 35.81
N ASN A 6 -31.26 11.87 36.34
CA ASN A 6 -30.77 13.24 36.46
C ASN A 6 -30.68 13.50 37.97
N ILE A 7 -29.56 14.05 38.45
CA ILE A 7 -29.36 14.92 39.62
C ILE A 7 -27.85 15.17 39.71
N LEU A 8 -27.40 16.36 39.28
CA LEU A 8 -26.89 17.42 40.17
C LEU A 8 -26.39 18.60 39.33
N ASP A 9 -27.18 19.67 39.41
CA ASP A 9 -26.81 21.06 39.14
C ASP A 9 -25.76 21.57 40.12
N ASP A 10 -25.07 22.63 39.71
CA ASP A 10 -24.67 23.82 40.48
C ASP A 10 -23.23 24.23 40.13
N LEU A 11 -23.10 25.31 39.37
CA LEU A 11 -22.23 26.44 39.71
C LEU A 11 -22.59 27.65 38.83
N ASP A 12 -22.97 28.71 39.53
CA ASP A 12 -23.57 29.96 39.10
C ASP A 12 -22.73 30.82 38.13
N GLU A 13 -23.37 31.28 37.06
CA GLU A 13 -23.00 32.51 36.34
C GLU A 13 -23.72 33.72 36.97
N PRO A 14 -23.03 34.83 37.30
CA PRO A 14 -23.71 36.08 37.66
C PRO A 14 -24.04 36.94 36.43
N PRO A 15 -25.17 37.68 36.44
CA PRO A 15 -25.73 38.30 35.26
C PRO A 15 -25.18 39.70 34.93
N LEU A 16 -25.12 39.97 33.63
CA LEU A 16 -25.00 41.30 33.03
C LEU A 16 -26.30 42.10 33.22
N ALA A 17 -26.26 43.18 34.01
CA ALA A 17 -26.88 44.48 33.72
C ALA A 17 -27.14 45.30 35.00
N ALA A 18 -26.27 46.27 35.29
CA ALA A 18 -26.63 47.60 35.78
C ALA A 18 -25.35 48.41 36.03
N LEU A 19 -25.10 49.45 35.22
CA LEU A 19 -24.80 50.82 35.68
C LEU A 19 -24.38 51.67 34.48
N ARG A 20 -25.32 52.53 34.07
CA ARG A 20 -25.07 53.70 33.22
C ARG A 20 -24.28 54.75 34.00
N GLY A 21 -23.29 55.35 33.32
CA GLY A 21 -23.07 56.80 33.33
C GLY A 21 -22.01 57.37 34.27
N SER A 22 -20.85 57.76 33.72
CA SER A 22 -20.45 59.18 33.55
C SER A 22 -18.98 59.32 33.11
N PRO A 23 -18.62 60.40 32.39
CA PRO A 23 -17.41 60.45 31.57
C PRO A 23 -16.24 61.11 32.29
N ARG A 24 -15.06 60.47 32.33
CA ARG A 24 -13.80 61.17 32.67
C ARG A 24 -12.58 60.66 31.91
N ARG A 25 -12.02 61.61 31.16
CA ARG A 25 -10.60 61.91 30.88
C ARG A 25 -9.78 60.89 30.07
N ARG A 26 -9.45 61.32 28.84
CA ARG A 26 -8.34 60.84 28.00
C ARG A 26 -7.04 60.76 28.81
N PRO A 27 -6.37 59.59 28.86
CA PRO A 27 -4.95 59.51 29.16
C PRO A 27 -4.14 59.72 27.88
N THR A 28 -3.04 60.45 28.05
CA THR A 28 -2.04 60.79 27.04
C THR A 28 -1.30 59.54 26.55
N ARG A 29 -0.97 59.56 25.25
CA ARG A 29 -0.29 58.53 24.46
C ARG A 29 1.11 58.21 25.01
N VAL A 30 1.41 56.93 25.25
CA VAL A 30 2.78 56.40 25.37
C VAL A 30 3.01 55.45 24.18
N PRO A 31 4.03 55.68 23.33
CA PRO A 31 4.35 54.77 22.24
C PRO A 31 4.94 53.45 22.77
N PRO A 32 4.66 52.30 22.13
CA PRO A 32 5.24 51.02 22.53
C PRO A 32 6.75 51.01 22.26
N PRO A 33 7.56 50.37 23.13
CA PRO A 33 8.99 50.22 22.91
C PRO A 33 9.26 49.36 21.67
N GLN A 34 10.19 49.80 20.83
CA GLN A 34 10.68 49.03 19.69
C GLN A 34 11.46 47.80 20.19
N PRO A 35 11.30 46.62 19.56
CA PRO A 35 12.10 45.46 19.91
C PRO A 35 13.56 45.70 19.53
N VAL A 36 14.44 45.65 20.54
CA VAL A 36 15.89 45.58 20.37
C VAL A 36 16.20 44.18 19.83
N VAL A 37 16.67 44.10 18.58
CA VAL A 37 17.22 42.88 18.00
C VAL A 37 18.69 42.84 18.39
N GLU A 38 19.03 42.06 19.41
CA GLU A 38 20.41 41.64 19.64
C GLU A 38 20.74 40.47 18.70
N PRO A 39 21.81 40.55 17.90
CA PRO A 39 22.25 39.43 17.09
C PRO A 39 22.82 38.34 18.01
N ILE A 40 22.11 37.22 18.11
CA ILE A 40 22.65 35.98 18.70
C ILE A 40 23.64 35.41 17.69
N GLU A 41 24.93 35.59 17.96
CA GLU A 41 25.99 34.85 17.28
C GLU A 41 25.94 33.39 17.75
N VAL A 42 25.41 32.51 16.89
CA VAL A 42 25.51 31.06 17.08
C VAL A 42 26.90 30.62 16.60
N PRO A 43 27.77 30.09 17.48
CA PRO A 43 29.05 29.55 17.05
C PRO A 43 28.82 28.30 16.19
N VAL A 44 29.29 28.36 14.94
CA VAL A 44 29.35 27.22 14.02
C VAL A 44 30.40 26.25 14.54
N LEU A 45 29.95 25.20 15.23
CA LEU A 45 30.78 24.02 15.52
C LEU A 45 30.91 23.19 14.24
N LEU A 46 32.03 23.39 13.54
CA LEU A 46 32.58 22.44 12.59
C LEU A 46 32.79 21.12 13.31
N THR A 47 31.91 20.15 13.06
CA THR A 47 32.09 18.78 13.54
C THR A 47 32.36 17.87 12.36
N GLU A 48 33.36 17.03 12.55
CA GLU A 48 34.15 16.33 11.56
C GLU A 48 33.34 15.34 10.70
N VAL A 49 33.79 15.22 9.46
CA VAL A 49 33.34 14.28 8.45
C VAL A 49 33.47 12.85 8.98
N ALA A 50 32.35 12.19 9.23
CA ALA A 50 32.33 10.75 9.43
C ALA A 50 32.77 10.05 8.13
N PRO A 51 33.66 9.04 8.19
CA PRO A 51 34.15 8.37 7.00
C PRO A 51 33.02 7.60 6.30
N ILE A 52 32.96 7.78 4.98
CA ILE A 52 32.15 6.98 4.06
C ILE A 52 32.65 5.54 4.17
N VAL A 53 31.84 4.67 4.77
CA VAL A 53 32.04 3.22 4.71
C VAL A 53 31.64 2.78 3.30
N GLU A 54 32.63 2.65 2.42
CA GLU A 54 32.51 1.92 1.17
C GLU A 54 32.08 0.49 1.49
N THR A 55 30.86 0.13 1.12
CA THR A 55 30.39 -1.25 1.15
C THR A 55 31.10 -2.01 0.04
N TYR A 56 32.17 -2.70 0.44
CA TYR A 56 32.90 -3.68 -0.36
C TYR A 56 31.92 -4.71 -0.95
N ARG A 57 31.89 -4.86 -2.28
CA ARG A 57 31.21 -5.96 -2.96
C ARG A 57 32.19 -7.14 -3.06
N PRO A 58 31.93 -8.30 -2.45
CA PRO A 58 32.64 -9.52 -2.79
C PRO A 58 32.15 -9.98 -4.18
N THR A 59 33.04 -9.94 -5.17
CA THR A 59 32.85 -10.64 -6.44
C THR A 59 33.18 -12.11 -6.23
N ALA A 60 32.17 -12.96 -6.06
CA ALA A 60 32.35 -14.39 -6.10
C ALA A 60 32.51 -14.85 -7.57
N PRO A 61 33.51 -15.68 -7.91
CA PRO A 61 33.63 -16.28 -9.24
C PRO A 61 32.52 -17.31 -9.49
N PRO A 62 32.13 -17.55 -10.76
CA PRO A 62 31.06 -18.48 -11.09
C PRO A 62 31.46 -19.94 -10.76
N PRO A 63 30.54 -20.79 -10.25
CA PRO A 63 30.86 -22.17 -9.94
C PRO A 63 31.10 -23.01 -11.19
N GLU A 64 32.10 -23.89 -11.09
CA GLU A 64 32.47 -24.89 -12.10
C GLU A 64 31.32 -25.86 -12.40
N ARG A 65 31.22 -26.24 -13.68
CA ARG A 65 30.29 -27.28 -14.14
C ARG A 65 30.71 -28.64 -13.59
N VAL A 66 29.92 -29.16 -12.65
CA VAL A 66 29.98 -30.57 -12.27
C VAL A 66 29.32 -31.39 -13.39
N VAL A 67 30.13 -32.22 -14.05
CA VAL A 67 29.67 -33.30 -14.95
C VAL A 67 29.11 -34.41 -14.06
N LEU A 68 27.79 -34.62 -14.13
CA LEU A 68 27.15 -35.77 -13.49
C LEU A 68 27.29 -36.99 -14.40
N SER A 69 28.13 -37.93 -13.97
CA SER A 69 28.23 -39.27 -14.54
C SER A 69 26.95 -40.06 -14.29
N GLU A 70 26.42 -40.65 -15.36
CA GLU A 70 25.29 -41.55 -15.39
C GLU A 70 25.51 -42.74 -14.44
N THR A 71 24.60 -42.95 -13.50
CA THR A 71 24.48 -44.21 -12.77
C THR A 71 23.28 -44.96 -13.34
N ILE A 72 23.59 -46.01 -14.08
CA ILE A 72 22.66 -46.97 -14.67
C ILE A 72 21.93 -47.69 -13.53
N VAL A 73 20.59 -47.58 -13.49
CA VAL A 73 19.74 -48.48 -12.69
C VAL A 73 18.90 -49.31 -13.65
N GLU A 74 19.09 -50.62 -13.53
CA GLU A 74 18.50 -51.67 -14.35
C GLU A 74 16.97 -51.66 -14.34
N ARG A 75 16.42 -51.92 -15.52
CA ARG A 75 14.99 -52.03 -15.82
C ARG A 75 14.62 -53.52 -15.85
N PRO A 76 13.61 -54.00 -15.10
CA PRO A 76 13.07 -55.32 -15.35
C PRO A 76 12.15 -55.30 -16.57
N GLN A 77 12.28 -56.33 -17.41
CA GLN A 77 11.49 -56.58 -18.62
C GLN A 77 10.05 -57.06 -18.32
N PRO A 78 9.16 -57.01 -19.33
CA PRO A 78 7.71 -57.16 -19.17
C PRO A 78 7.22 -58.59 -19.42
N SER A 79 6.15 -58.98 -18.75
CA SER A 79 5.39 -60.20 -19.03
C SER A 79 3.93 -59.89 -19.38
N GLU A 80 3.60 -60.28 -20.62
CA GLU A 80 2.38 -60.97 -21.07
C GLU A 80 1.01 -60.25 -21.14
N ARG A 81 0.67 -59.94 -22.40
CA ARG A 81 -0.60 -60.13 -23.13
C ARG A 81 -1.83 -60.61 -22.35
N TYR A 82 -2.92 -59.86 -22.47
CA TYR A 82 -4.25 -60.40 -22.81
C TYR A 82 -5.00 -59.47 -23.77
N THR A 83 -5.74 -60.11 -24.66
CA THR A 83 -6.40 -59.60 -25.87
C THR A 83 -7.85 -59.15 -25.65
N THR A 84 -8.25 -58.15 -26.46
CA THR A 84 -9.56 -57.93 -27.13
C THR A 84 -10.85 -57.66 -26.31
N GLN A 85 -11.40 -56.43 -26.46
CA GLN A 85 -12.63 -56.15 -27.24
C GLN A 85 -12.89 -54.62 -27.40
N PRO A 86 -13.60 -54.18 -28.46
CA PRO A 86 -13.63 -52.77 -28.91
C PRO A 86 -14.83 -51.96 -28.35
N PRO A 87 -14.74 -50.62 -28.27
CA PRO A 87 -15.90 -49.77 -27.98
C PRO A 87 -16.73 -49.47 -29.24
N PRO A 88 -18.04 -49.18 -29.07
CA PRO A 88 -18.99 -49.07 -30.17
C PRO A 88 -18.91 -47.76 -30.94
N THR A 89 -19.32 -47.89 -32.21
CA THR A 89 -19.37 -46.90 -33.28
C THR A 89 -20.33 -45.74 -32.99
N ALA A 90 -19.89 -44.52 -33.28
CA ALA A 90 -20.72 -43.32 -33.30
C ALA A 90 -21.66 -43.29 -34.53
N PRO A 91 -22.84 -42.63 -34.47
CA PRO A 91 -23.53 -42.20 -35.66
C PRO A 91 -22.97 -40.85 -36.15
N VAL A 92 -22.83 -40.82 -37.47
CA VAL A 92 -22.29 -39.77 -38.32
C VAL A 92 -23.21 -38.53 -38.33
N GLY A 93 -22.60 -37.35 -38.17
CA GLY A 93 -23.22 -36.06 -38.46
C GLY A 93 -22.17 -35.08 -38.96
N ARG A 94 -22.00 -35.03 -40.29
CA ARG A 94 -21.13 -34.08 -41.00
C ARG A 94 -21.64 -32.64 -40.83
N SER A 95 -20.75 -31.72 -40.48
CA SER A 95 -20.82 -30.33 -40.93
C SER A 95 -19.41 -29.73 -40.98
N SER A 96 -18.97 -29.45 -42.21
CA SER A 96 -17.75 -28.75 -42.58
C SER A 96 -17.63 -27.36 -41.94
N GLY A 97 -16.39 -26.96 -41.65
CA GLY A 97 -16.07 -25.58 -41.26
C GLY A 97 -14.62 -25.38 -40.84
N SER A 98 -13.70 -25.53 -41.81
CA SER A 98 -12.40 -24.84 -41.92
C SER A 98 -11.82 -24.12 -40.68
N HIS A 99 -10.79 -24.72 -40.08
CA HIS A 99 -9.85 -24.08 -39.15
C HIS A 99 -8.75 -23.30 -39.90
N PRO A 100 -8.41 -22.06 -39.51
CA PRO A 100 -7.09 -21.51 -39.77
C PRO A 100 -6.16 -21.74 -38.55
N ARG A 101 -5.10 -22.50 -38.82
CA ARG A 101 -3.69 -22.30 -38.39
C ARG A 101 -3.46 -21.45 -37.12
N ILE A 102 -3.16 -22.13 -36.01
CA ILE A 102 -2.60 -21.51 -34.79
C ILE A 102 -1.09 -21.36 -34.99
N GLU A 103 -0.66 -20.15 -35.34
CA GLU A 103 0.72 -19.68 -35.20
C GLU A 103 0.83 -18.95 -33.86
N GLY A 104 1.89 -19.24 -33.11
CA GLY A 104 2.03 -18.89 -31.69
C GLY A 104 1.92 -17.39 -31.42
N SER A 105 0.94 -17.02 -30.60
CA SER A 105 0.86 -15.68 -30.02
C SER A 105 1.05 -15.80 -28.51
N ARG A 106 2.16 -15.24 -28.03
CA ARG A 106 2.42 -15.00 -26.61
C ARG A 106 1.27 -14.14 -26.08
N ILE A 107 0.39 -14.75 -25.30
CA ILE A 107 -0.66 -14.06 -24.56
C ILE A 107 0.05 -13.11 -23.60
N SER A 108 -0.10 -11.81 -23.85
CA SER A 108 0.25 -10.76 -22.91
C SER A 108 -0.70 -10.83 -21.71
N ASP A 109 -0.18 -11.27 -20.56
CA ASP A 109 -0.87 -11.39 -19.25
C ASP A 109 -1.21 -10.04 -18.61
N HIS A 110 -1.91 -9.16 -19.33
CA HIS A 110 -2.37 -7.89 -18.78
C HIS A 110 -3.89 -7.81 -18.89
N PRO A 111 -4.63 -7.66 -17.76
CA PRO A 111 -6.07 -7.52 -17.79
C PRO A 111 -6.46 -6.33 -18.69
N SER A 112 -7.34 -6.61 -19.65
CA SER A 112 -7.75 -5.66 -20.67
C SER A 112 -8.54 -4.53 -20.01
N PHE A 113 -8.06 -3.29 -20.18
CA PHE A 113 -8.97 -2.15 -20.15
C PHE A 113 -9.52 -2.12 -21.56
N ALA A 114 -10.70 -2.70 -21.79
CA ALA A 114 -11.44 -2.32 -22.97
C ALA A 114 -11.63 -0.79 -22.86
N PRO A 115 -11.16 0.01 -23.84
CA PRO A 115 -11.40 1.45 -23.80
C PRO A 115 -12.92 1.65 -23.74
N PRO A 116 -13.42 2.62 -22.96
CA PRO A 116 -14.81 3.04 -23.09
C PRO A 116 -15.08 3.37 -24.55
N SER A 117 -16.29 3.11 -25.03
CA SER A 117 -16.71 3.24 -26.44
C SER A 117 -16.65 4.66 -27.02
N GLY A 118 -15.91 5.59 -26.41
CA GLY A 118 -15.68 6.96 -26.87
C GLY A 118 -14.41 7.08 -27.72
N ARG A 119 -14.40 8.06 -28.61
CA ARG A 119 -13.18 8.44 -29.34
C ARG A 119 -12.18 9.02 -28.33
N ILE A 120 -11.08 8.32 -28.10
CA ILE A 120 -9.97 8.85 -27.31
C ILE A 120 -9.35 9.99 -28.10
N ALA A 121 -9.30 11.19 -27.52
CA ALA A 121 -8.69 12.34 -28.15
C ALA A 121 -7.18 12.11 -28.37
N GLU A 122 -6.67 12.55 -29.52
CA GLU A 122 -5.24 12.49 -29.81
C GLU A 122 -4.48 13.48 -28.92
N ILE A 123 -3.32 13.05 -28.42
CA ILE A 123 -2.47 13.93 -27.61
C ILE A 123 -1.77 14.92 -28.56
N PRO A 124 -1.88 16.24 -28.32
CA PRO A 124 -1.21 17.22 -29.16
C PRO A 124 0.31 17.06 -29.06
N SER A 125 1.02 17.30 -30.16
CA SER A 125 2.49 17.19 -30.23
C SER A 125 3.21 18.21 -29.33
N SER A 126 2.53 19.28 -28.95
CA SER A 126 3.04 20.28 -28.02
C SER A 126 1.91 21.04 -27.36
N GLY A 127 2.11 21.52 -26.14
CA GLY A 127 1.12 22.32 -25.43
C GLY A 127 1.63 22.88 -24.11
N SER A 128 0.71 23.40 -23.32
CA SER A 128 0.98 23.83 -21.95
C SER A 128 0.17 22.98 -20.96
N PHE A 129 0.68 22.81 -19.76
CA PHE A 129 -0.03 22.14 -18.68
C PHE A 129 -0.07 23.02 -17.43
N VAL A 130 -1.02 22.74 -16.56
CA VAL A 130 -1.19 23.41 -15.27
C VAL A 130 -0.86 22.47 -14.12
N GLY A 131 -0.28 23.03 -13.06
CA GLY A 131 -0.05 22.34 -11.80
C GLY A 131 -1.34 22.15 -11.00
N LEU A 132 -1.20 21.50 -9.85
CA LEU A 132 -2.31 21.18 -8.95
C LEU A 132 -2.12 21.86 -7.59
N PRO A 133 -2.34 23.19 -7.50
CA PRO A 133 -1.94 23.97 -6.33
C PRO A 133 -2.74 23.63 -5.07
N THR A 134 -3.99 23.18 -5.21
CA THR A 134 -4.90 22.92 -4.08
C THR A 134 -5.36 21.48 -4.03
N LEU A 135 -5.75 20.99 -2.86
CA LEU A 135 -6.32 19.64 -2.72
C LEU A 135 -7.60 19.49 -3.56
N ASP A 136 -8.43 20.53 -3.65
CA ASP A 136 -9.64 20.50 -4.49
C ASP A 136 -9.31 20.38 -5.97
N SER A 137 -8.23 21.01 -6.46
CA SER A 137 -7.77 20.82 -7.84
C SER A 137 -7.34 19.38 -8.13
N ILE A 138 -6.75 18.69 -7.14
CA ILE A 138 -6.41 17.28 -7.25
C ILE A 138 -7.69 16.44 -7.26
N ARG A 139 -8.65 16.72 -6.36
CA ARG A 139 -9.91 15.98 -6.26
C ARG A 139 -10.84 16.15 -7.46
N ALA A 140 -10.70 17.24 -8.20
CA ALA A 140 -11.44 17.49 -9.44
C ALA A 140 -10.89 16.69 -10.64
N LEU A 141 -9.74 16.01 -10.51
CA LEU A 141 -9.19 15.20 -11.58
C LEU A 141 -10.10 14.04 -11.94
N GLN A 142 -10.34 13.86 -13.24
CA GLN A 142 -11.02 12.70 -13.78
C GLN A 142 -9.99 11.73 -14.38
N LEU A 143 -9.39 10.91 -13.52
CA LEU A 143 -8.42 9.89 -13.95
C LEU A 143 -9.15 8.59 -14.32
N LEU A 144 -8.53 7.83 -15.21
CA LEU A 144 -9.08 6.64 -15.87
C LEU A 144 -10.36 6.87 -16.68
N HIS A 145 -10.53 8.08 -17.19
CA HIS A 145 -11.58 8.44 -18.15
C HIS A 145 -10.96 9.02 -19.43
N PRO A 146 -11.50 8.70 -20.61
CA PRO A 146 -11.15 9.42 -21.84
C PRO A 146 -11.45 10.90 -21.63
N VAL A 147 -10.49 11.75 -21.98
CA VAL A 147 -10.60 13.19 -21.81
C VAL A 147 -11.10 13.79 -23.12
N GLU A 148 -12.06 14.71 -23.02
CA GLU A 148 -12.58 15.42 -24.18
C GLU A 148 -11.48 16.34 -24.76
N PRO A 149 -11.48 16.62 -26.09
CA PRO A 149 -10.44 17.44 -26.71
C PRO A 149 -10.29 18.84 -26.08
N GLU A 150 -11.38 19.43 -25.58
CA GLU A 150 -11.38 20.74 -24.92
C GLU A 150 -10.54 20.74 -23.63
N ASP A 151 -10.64 19.67 -22.85
CA ASP A 151 -9.89 19.50 -21.60
C ASP A 151 -8.40 19.19 -21.85
N LEU A 152 -8.03 18.80 -23.07
CA LEU A 152 -6.63 18.63 -23.52
C LEU A 152 -5.99 19.92 -24.04
N ALA A 153 -6.71 21.04 -24.10
CA ALA A 153 -6.11 22.33 -24.48
C ALA A 153 -5.10 22.81 -23.44
N ARG A 154 -5.38 22.55 -22.15
CA ARG A 154 -4.49 22.92 -21.03
C ARG A 154 -4.61 21.92 -19.87
N PRO A 155 -4.23 20.65 -20.09
CA PRO A 155 -4.43 19.60 -19.11
C PRO A 155 -3.54 19.84 -17.90
N ASN A 156 -3.87 19.24 -16.76
CA ASN A 156 -2.89 19.03 -15.72
C ASN A 156 -1.97 17.85 -16.09
N LEU A 157 -0.79 17.79 -15.49
CA LEU A 157 0.20 16.75 -15.81
C LEU A 157 -0.32 15.33 -15.55
N ALA A 158 -1.09 15.12 -14.48
CA ALA A 158 -1.64 13.80 -14.14
C ALA A 158 -2.61 13.32 -15.23
N THR A 159 -3.53 14.18 -15.67
CA THR A 159 -4.49 13.91 -16.76
C THR A 159 -3.77 13.67 -18.08
N LEU A 160 -2.76 14.47 -18.42
CA LEU A 160 -1.96 14.27 -19.64
C LEU A 160 -1.28 12.90 -19.65
N LEU A 161 -0.63 12.52 -18.53
CA LEU A 161 0.03 11.23 -18.41
C LEU A 161 -0.98 10.07 -18.39
N ASP A 162 -2.13 10.24 -17.75
CA ASP A 162 -3.16 9.21 -17.70
C ASP A 162 -3.77 8.92 -19.09
N GLN A 163 -3.83 9.89 -20.00
CA GLN A 163 -4.23 9.63 -21.40
C GLN A 163 -3.32 8.62 -22.11
N PHE A 164 -2.02 8.63 -21.82
CA PHE A 164 -1.10 7.64 -22.39
C PHE A 164 -1.38 6.20 -21.88
N VAL A 165 -2.06 6.03 -20.75
CA VAL A 165 -2.52 4.71 -20.27
C VAL A 165 -3.55 4.11 -21.23
N PHE A 166 -4.43 4.94 -21.79
CA PHE A 166 -5.44 4.55 -22.78
C PHE A 166 -4.84 4.38 -24.18
N LEU A 167 -3.86 5.23 -24.52
CA LEU A 167 -3.19 5.23 -25.81
C LEU A 167 -2.04 4.22 -25.89
N ARG A 168 -2.31 2.94 -25.62
CA ARG A 168 -1.30 1.86 -25.58
C ARG A 168 -0.52 1.65 -26.89
N ALA A 169 -0.95 2.23 -28.00
CA ALA A 169 -0.22 2.22 -29.26
C ALA A 169 0.95 3.24 -29.29
N HIS A 170 0.96 4.22 -28.39
CA HIS A 170 1.91 5.32 -28.42
C HIS A 170 3.21 4.93 -27.74
N THR A 171 4.32 5.16 -28.44
CA THR A 171 5.68 5.00 -27.93
C THR A 171 6.47 6.22 -28.37
N GLY A 172 7.26 6.79 -27.46
CA GLY A 172 7.98 8.01 -27.75
C GLY A 172 8.47 8.74 -26.50
N THR A 173 8.81 10.01 -26.70
CA THR A 173 9.43 10.85 -25.68
C THR A 173 8.58 12.07 -25.42
N LEU A 174 8.24 12.27 -24.14
CA LEU A 174 7.56 13.44 -23.61
C LEU A 174 8.57 14.32 -22.88
N THR A 175 8.83 15.50 -23.42
CA THR A 175 9.69 16.50 -22.77
C THR A 175 8.82 17.52 -22.06
N LEU A 176 9.08 17.74 -20.77
CA LEU A 176 8.40 18.70 -19.92
C LEU A 176 9.37 19.83 -19.56
N ARG A 177 8.92 21.08 -19.67
CA ARG A 177 9.72 22.27 -19.39
C ARG A 177 8.98 23.25 -18.49
N HIS A 178 9.68 23.78 -17.49
CA HIS A 178 9.23 24.90 -16.68
C HIS A 178 10.45 25.75 -16.30
N ARG A 179 10.44 27.03 -16.70
CA ARG A 179 11.57 27.95 -16.52
C ARG A 179 12.86 27.38 -17.12
N THR A 180 13.88 27.14 -16.29
CA THR A 180 15.18 26.57 -16.69
C THR A 180 15.24 25.06 -16.53
N GLU A 181 14.19 24.42 -16.03
CA GLU A 181 14.16 23.00 -15.77
C GLU A 181 13.57 22.24 -16.96
N GLU A 182 14.24 21.14 -17.32
CA GLU A 182 13.78 20.19 -18.33
C GLU A 182 13.81 18.76 -17.76
N VAL A 183 12.71 18.05 -17.98
CA VAL A 183 12.51 16.65 -17.61
C VAL A 183 12.04 15.89 -18.84
N VAL A 184 12.72 14.78 -19.14
CA VAL A 184 12.42 13.93 -20.29
C VAL A 184 11.84 12.61 -19.78
N LEU A 185 10.67 12.23 -20.27
CA LEU A 185 9.98 10.99 -19.92
C LEU A 185 9.86 10.12 -21.17
N HIS A 186 10.34 8.89 -21.07
CA HIS A 186 10.21 7.90 -22.14
C HIS A 186 8.97 7.03 -21.87
N ILE A 187 8.02 7.03 -22.80
CA ILE A 187 6.74 6.33 -22.67
C ILE A 187 6.68 5.20 -23.69
N GLU A 188 6.35 4.01 -23.23
CA GLU A 188 6.18 2.82 -24.05
C GLU A 188 4.87 2.11 -23.68
N ARG A 189 3.91 2.09 -24.61
CA ARG A 189 2.68 1.27 -24.52
C ARG A 189 1.92 1.42 -23.19
N GLY A 190 1.75 2.66 -22.72
CA GLY A 190 1.09 2.96 -21.45
C GLY A 190 1.93 2.66 -20.20
N GLY A 191 3.21 2.42 -20.36
CA GLY A 191 4.21 2.37 -19.31
C GLY A 191 5.24 3.48 -19.45
N ILE A 192 5.98 3.73 -18.37
CA ILE A 192 7.10 4.67 -18.36
C ILE A 192 8.41 3.93 -18.19
N CYS A 193 9.39 4.26 -19.03
CA CYS A 193 10.72 3.69 -19.06
C CYS A 193 11.67 4.62 -18.29
N LEU A 194 11.94 4.29 -17.04
CA LEU A 194 12.82 5.07 -16.16
C LEU A 194 13.80 4.15 -15.46
N SER A 195 15.06 4.58 -15.33
CA SER A 195 15.96 3.94 -14.40
C SER A 195 15.64 4.38 -12.96
N ALA A 196 16.02 3.56 -11.97
CA ALA A 196 15.86 3.90 -10.56
C ALA A 196 16.40 5.30 -10.16
N PRO A 197 17.61 5.73 -10.56
CA PRO A 197 18.14 7.04 -10.19
C PRO A 197 17.39 8.22 -10.82
N GLU A 198 16.77 8.03 -12.00
CA GLU A 198 16.05 9.10 -12.70
C GLU A 198 14.67 9.36 -12.09
N ARG A 199 14.12 8.39 -11.34
CA ARG A 199 12.73 8.44 -10.85
C ARG A 199 12.43 9.71 -10.05
N THR A 200 13.31 10.12 -9.15
CA THR A 200 13.10 11.32 -8.33
C THR A 200 13.04 12.58 -9.19
N ARG A 201 13.94 12.72 -10.18
CA ARG A 201 13.93 13.85 -11.11
C ARG A 201 12.70 13.83 -12.01
N ALA A 202 12.30 12.65 -12.47
CA ALA A 202 11.13 12.46 -13.33
C ALA A 202 9.81 12.86 -12.65
N LEU A 203 9.73 12.77 -11.33
CA LEU A 203 8.53 13.13 -10.57
C LEU A 203 8.43 14.62 -10.20
N ARG A 204 9.54 15.38 -10.29
CA ARG A 204 9.59 16.83 -9.99
C ARG A 204 8.53 17.67 -10.71
N PRO A 205 8.16 17.39 -11.98
CA PRO A 205 7.14 18.17 -12.67
C PRO A 205 5.74 18.17 -12.02
N PHE A 206 5.45 17.24 -11.11
CA PHE A 206 4.18 17.25 -10.35
C PHE A 206 4.08 18.40 -9.34
N ASP A 207 5.21 19.00 -8.95
CA ASP A 207 5.26 20.17 -8.06
C ASP A 207 5.35 21.49 -8.84
N TRP A 208 5.47 21.45 -10.17
CA TRP A 208 5.49 22.68 -10.96
C TRP A 208 4.10 23.34 -10.99
N PRO A 209 4.02 24.68 -10.87
CA PRO A 209 2.74 25.40 -10.93
C PRO A 209 2.13 25.39 -12.34
N ASP A 210 2.98 25.30 -13.35
CA ASP A 210 2.63 25.22 -14.77
C ASP A 210 3.86 24.73 -15.57
N GLY A 211 3.67 24.49 -16.87
CA GLY A 211 4.76 24.15 -17.75
C GLY A 211 4.34 23.99 -19.20
N THR A 212 5.30 23.65 -20.04
CA THR A 212 5.09 23.27 -21.44
C THR A 212 5.51 21.85 -21.67
N PHE A 213 4.90 21.19 -22.64
CA PHE A 213 5.27 19.85 -23.04
C PHE A 213 5.44 19.75 -24.55
N THR A 214 6.32 18.85 -24.97
CA THR A 214 6.43 18.40 -26.37
C THR A 214 6.43 16.88 -26.39
N TRP A 215 5.57 16.30 -27.21
CA TRP A 215 5.46 14.87 -27.45
C TRP A 215 6.02 14.53 -28.83
N LYS A 216 6.95 13.57 -28.85
CA LYS A 216 7.53 13.05 -30.08
C LYS A 216 7.31 11.54 -30.15
N LEU A 217 6.54 11.11 -31.16
CA LEU A 217 6.37 9.69 -31.45
C LEU A 217 7.67 9.15 -32.04
N GLU A 218 8.32 8.20 -31.35
CA GLU A 218 9.57 7.60 -31.79
C GLU A 218 9.78 6.22 -31.18
N LYS A 219 10.61 5.40 -31.83
CA LYS A 219 11.03 4.11 -31.27
C LYS A 219 12.07 4.37 -30.18
N LEU A 220 11.80 3.87 -28.98
CA LEU A 220 12.73 3.94 -27.87
C LEU A 220 13.82 2.85 -27.97
N PRO A 221 15.07 3.13 -27.58
CA PRO A 221 16.12 2.13 -27.45
C PRO A 221 15.68 0.94 -26.58
N TRP A 222 15.99 -0.29 -27.00
CA TRP A 222 15.54 -1.51 -26.31
C TRP A 222 16.02 -1.57 -24.85
N GLN A 223 17.16 -0.94 -24.53
CA GLN A 223 17.74 -0.90 -23.19
C GLN A 223 16.81 -0.19 -22.20
N LEU A 224 16.12 0.86 -22.63
CA LEU A 224 15.20 1.64 -21.78
C LEU A 224 13.89 0.89 -21.53
N GLN A 225 13.47 0.04 -22.47
CA GLN A 225 12.23 -0.74 -22.37
C GLN A 225 12.29 -1.77 -21.23
N LYS A 226 13.49 -2.21 -20.82
CA LYS A 226 13.67 -3.19 -19.74
C LYS A 226 13.24 -2.67 -18.36
N SER A 227 13.21 -1.36 -18.16
CA SER A 227 12.81 -0.73 -16.90
C SER A 227 11.39 -0.15 -16.94
N ARG A 228 10.54 -0.70 -17.81
CA ARG A 228 9.16 -0.24 -17.95
C ARG A 228 8.36 -0.50 -16.67
N THR A 229 7.78 0.56 -16.12
CA THR A 229 6.83 0.49 -15.01
C THR A 229 5.46 0.99 -15.46
N PRO A 230 4.35 0.57 -14.80
CA PRO A 230 3.02 1.06 -15.14
C PRO A 230 2.94 2.59 -15.00
N LEU A 231 2.47 3.29 -16.04
CA LEU A 231 2.38 4.74 -16.02
C LEU A 231 1.41 5.24 -14.94
N THR A 232 0.34 4.48 -14.65
CA THR A 232 -0.57 4.75 -13.53
C THR A 232 0.17 4.79 -12.18
N ALA A 233 1.06 3.82 -11.92
CA ALA A 233 1.86 3.81 -10.68
C ALA A 233 2.81 5.01 -10.60
N PHE A 234 3.34 5.47 -11.74
CA PHE A 234 4.14 6.68 -11.82
C PHE A 234 3.32 7.95 -11.52
N VAL A 235 2.11 8.07 -12.09
CA VAL A 235 1.19 9.17 -11.79
C VAL A 235 0.80 9.20 -10.32
N VAL A 236 0.47 8.03 -9.73
CA VAL A 236 0.21 7.90 -8.30
C VAL A 236 1.41 8.37 -7.47
N ALA A 237 2.63 7.98 -7.84
CA ALA A 237 3.84 8.42 -7.15
C ALA A 237 4.04 9.94 -7.23
N GLY A 238 3.73 10.56 -8.36
CA GLY A 238 3.79 12.02 -8.54
C GLY A 238 2.74 12.75 -7.72
N LEU A 239 1.49 12.30 -7.77
CA LEU A 239 0.40 12.83 -6.95
C LEU A 239 0.70 12.70 -5.45
N ARG A 240 1.34 11.61 -5.01
CA ARG A 240 1.79 11.47 -3.62
C ARG A 240 2.74 12.56 -3.18
N ILE A 241 3.68 12.97 -4.03
CA ILE A 241 4.61 14.07 -3.71
C ILE A 241 3.81 15.35 -3.51
N ARG A 242 2.91 15.66 -4.44
CA ARG A 242 2.03 16.83 -4.31
C ARG A 242 1.17 16.77 -3.04
N LEU A 243 0.59 15.61 -2.74
CA LEU A 243 -0.23 15.40 -1.55
C LEU A 243 0.56 15.51 -0.23
N ARG A 244 1.89 15.43 -0.25
CA ARG A 244 2.72 15.63 0.94
C ARG A 244 2.77 17.07 1.41
N SER A 245 2.52 18.04 0.52
CA SER A 245 2.58 19.46 0.89
C SER A 245 1.33 19.98 1.61
N PHE A 246 0.29 19.15 1.76
CA PHE A 246 -0.93 19.55 2.46
C PHE A 246 -0.96 19.00 3.87
N ASP A 247 -1.46 19.81 4.78
CA ASP A 247 -1.64 19.46 6.19
C ASP A 247 -2.93 18.66 6.43
N ASP A 248 -2.99 17.98 7.56
CA ASP A 248 -4.11 17.13 7.97
C ASP A 248 -5.45 17.89 8.05
N ALA A 249 -5.43 19.15 8.47
CA ALA A 249 -6.62 20.00 8.55
C ALA A 249 -7.26 20.21 7.17
N VAL A 250 -6.44 20.38 6.12
CA VAL A 250 -6.91 20.54 4.73
C VAL A 250 -7.58 19.25 4.25
N PHE A 251 -6.99 18.10 4.57
CA PHE A 251 -7.60 16.80 4.26
C PHE A 251 -8.90 16.55 5.01
N THR A 252 -8.96 16.90 6.29
CA THR A 252 -10.16 16.75 7.11
C THR A 252 -11.29 17.61 6.55
N GLN A 253 -11.01 18.86 6.21
CA GLN A 253 -11.97 19.76 5.58
C GLN A 253 -12.48 19.23 4.23
N ALA A 254 -11.57 18.73 3.39
CA ALA A 254 -11.94 18.16 2.10
C ALA A 254 -12.86 16.93 2.22
N HIS A 255 -12.69 16.12 3.26
CA HIS A 255 -13.50 14.93 3.52
C HIS A 255 -14.67 15.16 4.47
N LEU A 256 -14.96 16.40 4.90
CA LEU A 256 -15.94 16.69 5.95
C LEU A 256 -17.29 15.97 5.73
N THR A 257 -17.79 15.99 4.49
CA THR A 257 -19.06 15.35 4.11
C THR A 257 -18.99 13.82 4.05
N LYS A 258 -17.78 13.26 3.94
CA LYS A 258 -17.50 11.81 3.86
C LYS A 258 -17.02 11.22 5.19
N LEU A 259 -16.69 12.03 6.20
CA LEU A 259 -16.19 11.55 7.50
C LEU A 259 -17.14 10.54 8.17
N ARG A 260 -18.45 10.78 8.05
CA ARG A 260 -19.49 9.90 8.61
C ARG A 260 -19.80 8.67 7.74
N LEU A 261 -19.30 8.62 6.51
CA LEU A 261 -19.52 7.52 5.57
C LEU A 261 -18.39 6.49 5.71
N ALA A 262 -18.67 5.27 5.27
CA ALA A 262 -17.69 4.19 5.21
C ALA A 262 -17.22 3.97 3.77
N PRO A 263 -15.90 4.06 3.49
CA PRO A 263 -15.36 3.70 2.20
C PRO A 263 -15.20 2.18 2.08
N SER A 264 -15.57 1.63 0.93
CA SER A 264 -15.35 0.24 0.54
C SER A 264 -14.78 0.19 -0.88
N VAL A 265 -13.98 -0.83 -1.18
CA VAL A 265 -13.48 -1.06 -2.55
C VAL A 265 -14.58 -1.67 -3.40
N ILE A 266 -14.80 -1.11 -4.59
CA ILE A 266 -15.69 -1.71 -5.59
C ILE A 266 -15.01 -2.97 -6.15
N ASP A 267 -15.65 -4.13 -6.01
CA ASP A 267 -15.07 -5.44 -6.37
C ASP A 267 -14.55 -5.49 -7.82
N ASP A 268 -15.34 -5.01 -8.79
CA ASP A 268 -14.94 -4.94 -10.21
C ASP A 268 -13.70 -4.07 -10.46
N ARG A 269 -13.40 -3.16 -9.54
CA ARG A 269 -12.29 -2.21 -9.63
C ARG A 269 -11.06 -2.66 -8.84
N ARG A 270 -11.12 -3.81 -8.15
CA ARG A 270 -9.98 -4.37 -7.38
C ARG A 270 -8.77 -4.67 -8.27
N SER A 271 -8.98 -5.06 -9.51
CA SER A 271 -7.91 -5.24 -10.51
C SER A 271 -7.14 -3.96 -10.84
N ARG A 272 -7.75 -2.79 -10.63
CA ARG A 272 -7.10 -1.47 -10.82
C ARG A 272 -6.16 -1.13 -9.66
N LEU A 273 -6.45 -1.64 -8.45
CA LEU A 273 -5.64 -1.41 -7.25
C LEU A 273 -4.18 -1.86 -7.45
N ALA A 274 -3.99 -3.06 -8.03
CA ALA A 274 -2.67 -3.61 -8.31
C ALA A 274 -1.81 -2.73 -9.25
N ARG A 275 -2.42 -1.82 -10.02
CA ARG A 275 -1.72 -0.92 -10.93
C ARG A 275 -1.32 0.40 -10.30
N LEU A 276 -1.86 0.73 -9.12
CA LEU A 276 -1.52 1.96 -8.42
C LEU A 276 -0.12 1.90 -7.78
N GLY A 277 0.44 0.69 -7.61
CA GLY A 277 1.74 0.49 -6.98
C GLY A 277 1.76 1.02 -5.54
N LEU A 278 0.74 0.66 -4.76
CA LEU A 278 0.64 1.05 -3.36
C LEU A 278 1.73 0.35 -2.54
N PRO A 279 2.31 1.00 -1.51
CA PRO A 279 3.15 0.31 -0.53
C PRO A 279 2.37 -0.76 0.22
N GLU A 280 3.05 -1.82 0.65
CA GLU A 280 2.45 -2.98 1.34
C GLU A 280 1.55 -2.60 2.53
N ALA A 281 1.94 -1.58 3.31
CA ALA A 281 1.12 -1.10 4.43
C ALA A 281 -0.23 -0.53 3.97
N GLU A 282 -0.23 0.19 2.85
CA GLU A 282 -1.45 0.75 2.27
C GLU A 282 -2.28 -0.33 1.59
N GLU A 283 -1.66 -1.28 0.88
CA GLU A 283 -2.38 -2.45 0.34
C GLU A 283 -3.11 -3.22 1.44
N ARG A 284 -2.44 -3.48 2.56
CA ARG A 284 -3.07 -4.07 3.75
C ARG A 284 -4.19 -3.19 4.28
N ALA A 285 -4.01 -1.87 4.39
CA ALA A 285 -5.09 -1.00 4.84
C ALA A 285 -6.32 -1.09 3.92
N VAL A 286 -6.12 -1.16 2.60
CA VAL A 286 -7.22 -1.35 1.65
C VAL A 286 -7.91 -2.70 1.87
N ASP A 287 -7.16 -3.77 2.07
CA ASP A 287 -7.72 -5.13 2.24
C ASP A 287 -8.40 -5.38 3.59
N TYR A 288 -7.96 -4.71 4.67
CA TYR A 288 -8.40 -5.01 6.04
C TYR A 288 -9.20 -3.88 6.71
N VAL A 289 -9.13 -2.66 6.19
CA VAL A 289 -9.71 -1.47 6.86
C VAL A 289 -10.74 -0.77 5.96
N ILE A 290 -10.53 -0.74 4.64
CA ILE A 290 -11.45 -0.09 3.67
C ILE A 290 -12.49 -1.11 3.17
N ASP A 291 -13.31 -1.62 4.10
CA ASP A 291 -14.28 -2.68 3.86
C ASP A 291 -15.75 -2.22 3.93
N GLY A 292 -16.01 -0.92 4.17
CA GLY A 292 -17.36 -0.38 4.31
C GLY A 292 -18.01 -0.58 5.69
N THR A 293 -17.31 -1.19 6.65
CA THR A 293 -17.88 -1.48 7.98
C THR A 293 -17.75 -0.32 8.96
N ARG A 294 -16.74 0.54 8.79
CA ARG A 294 -16.44 1.65 9.72
C ARG A 294 -16.53 2.99 9.02
N SER A 295 -17.01 4.01 9.74
CA SER A 295 -16.92 5.38 9.25
C SER A 295 -15.45 5.78 9.05
N PHE A 296 -15.23 6.66 8.08
CA PHE A 296 -13.91 7.16 7.78
C PHE A 296 -13.30 7.91 8.97
N GLU A 297 -14.11 8.65 9.72
CA GLU A 297 -13.73 9.27 10.98
C GLU A 297 -13.17 8.26 11.99
N LYS A 298 -13.84 7.12 12.16
CA LYS A 298 -13.38 6.05 13.06
C LYS A 298 -12.07 5.43 12.58
N MET A 299 -11.93 5.20 11.27
CA MET A 299 -10.67 4.69 10.69
C MET A 299 -9.50 5.65 10.93
N LEU A 300 -9.74 6.96 10.82
CA LEU A 300 -8.73 7.98 11.09
C LEU A 300 -8.33 8.04 12.57
N ALA A 301 -9.26 7.79 13.49
CA ALA A 301 -9.01 7.76 14.93
C ALA A 301 -8.23 6.51 15.37
N GLU A 302 -8.49 5.36 14.75
CA GLU A 302 -7.84 4.07 15.08
C GLU A 302 -6.40 3.95 14.57
N GLY A 303 -5.95 4.83 13.66
CA GLY A 303 -4.53 5.04 13.40
C GLY A 303 -3.79 3.96 12.59
N TYR A 304 -4.48 3.05 11.90
CA TYR A 304 -3.92 1.90 11.16
C TYR A 304 -2.59 2.11 10.42
N ILE A 305 -2.52 3.12 9.55
CA ILE A 305 -1.32 3.48 8.76
C ILE A 305 -0.88 4.93 9.01
N GLY A 306 -1.39 5.52 10.10
CA GLY A 306 -1.30 6.95 10.37
C GLY A 306 -2.41 7.76 9.68
N ARG A 307 -2.92 8.76 10.40
CA ARG A 307 -4.08 9.59 9.99
C ARG A 307 -3.87 10.27 8.64
N THR A 308 -2.75 10.98 8.47
CA THR A 308 -2.47 11.71 7.22
C THR A 308 -2.21 10.76 6.04
N THR A 309 -1.56 9.61 6.28
CA THR A 309 -1.38 8.58 5.24
C THR A 309 -2.72 8.02 4.79
N MET A 310 -3.64 7.74 5.73
CA MET A 310 -4.99 7.27 5.44
C MET A 310 -5.77 8.30 4.61
N HIS A 311 -5.69 9.59 4.93
CA HIS A 311 -6.27 10.65 4.11
C HIS A 311 -5.73 10.65 2.67
N ARG A 312 -4.41 10.59 2.50
CA ARG A 312 -3.77 10.58 1.18
C ARG A 312 -4.15 9.35 0.37
N LEU A 313 -4.18 8.17 1.01
CA LEU A 313 -4.63 6.92 0.39
C LEU A 313 -6.07 7.05 -0.11
N VAL A 314 -6.98 7.51 0.75
CA VAL A 314 -8.38 7.67 0.38
C VAL A 314 -8.57 8.65 -0.77
N VAL A 315 -7.85 9.78 -0.80
CA VAL A 315 -7.87 10.70 -1.96
C VAL A 315 -7.48 9.95 -3.23
N LEU A 316 -6.34 9.25 -3.23
CA LEU A 316 -5.87 8.52 -4.41
C LEU A 316 -6.91 7.48 -4.88
N LEU A 317 -7.47 6.69 -3.96
CA LEU A 317 -8.47 5.69 -4.33
C LEU A 317 -9.76 6.33 -4.88
N ASP A 318 -10.19 7.47 -4.34
CA ASP A 318 -11.34 8.24 -4.81
C ASP A 318 -11.10 8.78 -6.23
N LEU A 319 -9.91 9.32 -6.53
CA LEU A 319 -9.52 9.83 -7.86
C LEU A 319 -9.61 8.77 -8.96
N TYR A 320 -9.24 7.53 -8.63
CA TYR A 320 -9.29 6.39 -9.55
C TYR A 320 -10.66 5.71 -9.55
N GLY A 321 -11.65 6.29 -8.84
CA GLY A 321 -12.99 5.76 -8.69
C GLY A 321 -13.02 4.38 -8.02
N ILE A 322 -12.05 4.01 -7.20
CA ILE A 322 -11.99 2.67 -6.61
C ILE A 322 -12.97 2.53 -5.44
N LEU A 323 -13.29 3.65 -4.78
CA LEU A 323 -14.12 3.66 -3.60
C LEU A 323 -15.61 3.77 -3.91
N HIS A 324 -16.40 3.00 -3.18
CA HIS A 324 -17.81 3.25 -2.94
C HIS A 324 -17.98 3.81 -1.53
N TRP A 325 -18.83 4.83 -1.38
CA TRP A 325 -19.13 5.46 -0.11
C TRP A 325 -20.57 5.18 0.28
N SER A 326 -20.76 4.52 1.40
CA SER A 326 -22.07 4.20 1.95
C SER A 326 -22.17 4.68 3.39
N GLN A 327 -23.39 4.68 3.95
CA GLN A 327 -23.50 4.72 5.40
C GLN A 327 -22.69 3.56 5.98
N PRO A 328 -21.97 3.75 7.10
CA PRO A 328 -21.30 2.65 7.78
C PRO A 328 -22.35 1.59 8.01
N SER A 329 -22.11 0.39 7.47
CA SER A 329 -23.04 -0.70 7.71
C SER A 329 -23.12 -0.86 9.22
N MET A 330 -24.31 -0.67 9.77
CA MET A 330 -24.52 -0.62 11.22
C MET A 330 -24.47 -2.05 11.78
N ALA A 331 -23.47 -2.87 11.42
CA ALA A 331 -23.60 -4.32 11.44
C ALA A 331 -25.04 -4.72 11.02
N ALA A 332 -25.57 -4.11 9.95
CA ALA A 332 -26.83 -4.53 9.35
C ALA A 332 -26.49 -5.84 8.64
N SER A 333 -26.44 -6.89 9.46
CA SER A 333 -25.97 -8.24 9.19
C SER A 333 -25.44 -8.43 7.77
N GLU A 334 -24.16 -8.12 7.53
CA GLU A 334 -23.45 -8.95 6.56
C GLU A 334 -23.74 -10.38 6.98
N ASN A 335 -24.23 -11.19 6.06
CA ASN A 335 -24.51 -12.59 6.34
C ASN A 335 -23.26 -13.16 7.03
N PRO A 336 -23.31 -13.50 8.32
CA PRO A 336 -22.08 -13.81 9.06
C PRO A 336 -21.34 -14.99 8.42
N VAL A 337 -22.07 -15.86 7.73
CA VAL A 337 -21.55 -16.96 6.91
C VAL A 337 -20.69 -16.45 5.75
N GLU A 338 -21.11 -15.40 5.03
CA GLU A 338 -20.33 -14.81 3.92
C GLU A 338 -19.06 -14.12 4.41
N VAL A 339 -19.12 -13.44 5.55
CA VAL A 339 -17.94 -12.83 6.19
C VAL A 339 -16.92 -13.91 6.56
N MET A 340 -17.40 -14.98 7.20
CA MET A 340 -16.57 -16.13 7.57
C MET A 340 -16.01 -16.84 6.34
N THR A 341 -16.79 -16.95 5.26
CA THR A 341 -16.36 -17.56 4.00
C THR A 341 -15.24 -16.75 3.34
N ARG A 342 -15.39 -15.42 3.25
CA ARG A 342 -14.35 -14.51 2.74
C ARG A 342 -13.08 -14.57 3.59
N LEU A 343 -13.23 -14.54 4.91
CA LEU A 343 -12.11 -14.68 5.84
C LEU A 343 -11.38 -16.01 5.61
N LEU A 344 -12.12 -17.13 5.57
CA LEU A 344 -11.55 -18.46 5.40
C LEU A 344 -10.79 -18.57 4.08
N SER A 345 -11.40 -18.14 2.97
CA SER A 345 -10.77 -18.11 1.64
C SER A 345 -9.45 -17.33 1.65
N ARG A 346 -9.40 -16.20 2.38
CA ARG A 346 -8.18 -15.39 2.51
C ARG A 346 -7.09 -16.10 3.32
N ILE A 347 -7.44 -16.73 4.44
CA ILE A 347 -6.44 -17.32 5.35
C ILE A 347 -6.00 -18.74 4.95
N GLU A 348 -6.72 -19.39 4.04
CA GLU A 348 -6.46 -20.77 3.62
C GLU A 348 -5.06 -20.91 2.97
N THR A 349 -4.66 -19.94 2.16
CA THR A 349 -3.36 -19.91 1.48
C THR A 349 -2.35 -18.92 2.10
N ALA A 350 -2.78 -18.13 3.08
CA ALA A 350 -1.92 -17.12 3.70
C ALA A 350 -0.87 -17.74 4.64
N ASN A 351 0.23 -17.01 4.86
CA ASN A 351 1.24 -17.40 5.84
C ASN A 351 0.71 -17.31 7.28
N HIS A 352 1.39 -17.96 8.24
CA HIS A 352 0.91 -18.07 9.62
C HIS A 352 0.76 -16.72 10.35
N PHE A 353 1.56 -15.70 10.03
CA PHE A 353 1.42 -14.38 10.64
C PHE A 353 0.13 -13.69 10.18
N VAL A 354 -0.15 -13.75 8.87
CA VAL A 354 -1.38 -13.21 8.28
C VAL A 354 -2.62 -13.92 8.81
N VAL A 355 -2.55 -15.24 9.03
CA VAL A 355 -3.65 -16.02 9.59
C VAL A 355 -4.06 -15.52 10.96
N LEU A 356 -3.09 -15.26 11.86
CA LEU A 356 -3.37 -14.69 13.18
C LEU A 356 -3.59 -13.17 13.16
N GLY A 357 -3.42 -12.52 12.01
CA GLY A 357 -3.57 -11.07 11.87
C GLY A 357 -2.49 -10.25 12.57
N VAL A 358 -1.29 -10.83 12.74
CA VAL A 358 -0.15 -10.19 13.41
C VAL A 358 0.96 -9.84 12.41
N HIS A 359 1.81 -8.90 12.78
CA HIS A 359 3.00 -8.60 11.98
C HIS A 359 4.02 -9.75 12.05
N TRP A 360 4.85 -9.94 11.02
CA TRP A 360 5.89 -10.99 11.02
C TRP A 360 6.96 -10.77 12.10
N SER A 361 7.05 -9.55 12.65
CA SER A 361 7.91 -9.19 13.78
C SER A 361 7.17 -9.13 15.11
N ALA A 362 5.93 -9.64 15.20
CA ALA A 362 5.16 -9.61 16.43
C ALA A 362 5.86 -10.44 17.53
N PRO A 363 5.98 -9.92 18.77
CA PRO A 363 6.52 -10.66 19.89
C PRO A 363 5.55 -11.76 20.35
N THR A 364 6.07 -12.74 21.10
CA THR A 364 5.28 -13.91 21.56
C THR A 364 3.98 -13.53 22.29
N ASP A 365 4.01 -12.46 23.09
CA ASP A 365 2.82 -11.99 23.82
C ASP A 365 1.70 -11.51 22.88
N GLU A 366 2.03 -10.76 21.82
CA GLU A 366 1.06 -10.29 20.83
C GLU A 366 0.47 -11.45 20.03
N ILE A 367 1.29 -12.45 19.69
CA ILE A 367 0.85 -13.67 19.00
C ILE A 367 -0.14 -14.45 19.89
N ARG A 368 0.14 -14.53 21.20
CA ARG A 368 -0.75 -15.16 22.18
C ARG A 368 -2.07 -14.42 22.30
N GLU A 369 -2.04 -13.09 22.47
CA GLU A 369 -3.24 -12.25 22.52
C GLU A 369 -4.09 -12.39 21.26
N ALA A 370 -3.45 -12.45 20.08
CA ALA A 370 -4.13 -12.68 18.81
C ALA A 370 -4.80 -14.06 18.74
N TRP A 371 -4.14 -15.09 19.24
CA TRP A 371 -4.71 -16.44 19.34
C TRP A 371 -5.89 -16.50 20.31
N GLU A 372 -5.78 -15.92 21.50
CA GLU A 372 -6.88 -15.84 22.49
C GLU A 372 -8.08 -15.06 21.94
N LYS A 373 -7.83 -13.98 21.19
CA LYS A 373 -8.87 -13.23 20.48
C LYS A 373 -9.55 -14.09 19.41
N MET A 374 -8.79 -14.87 18.64
CA MET A 374 -9.36 -15.78 17.64
C MET A 374 -10.19 -16.89 18.31
N GLN A 375 -9.73 -17.44 19.42
CA GLN A 375 -10.46 -18.44 20.22
C GLN A 375 -11.76 -17.88 20.80
N SER A 376 -11.74 -16.68 21.37
CA SER A 376 -12.97 -16.05 21.89
C SER A 376 -13.96 -15.68 20.78
N THR A 377 -13.48 -15.41 19.56
CA THR A 377 -14.31 -15.03 18.42
C THR A 377 -14.98 -16.25 17.75
N TYR A 378 -14.19 -17.30 17.45
CA TYR A 378 -14.64 -18.46 16.63
C TYR A 378 -14.69 -19.78 17.40
N GLY A 379 -14.20 -19.82 18.64
CA GLY A 379 -14.21 -21.03 19.47
C GLY A 379 -15.57 -21.35 20.08
N LEU A 380 -15.59 -22.35 20.95
CA LEU A 380 -16.80 -22.77 21.66
C LEU A 380 -17.35 -21.63 22.51
N GLY A 381 -18.59 -21.22 22.26
CA GLY A 381 -19.25 -20.08 22.91
C GLY A 381 -18.91 -18.71 22.28
N GLY A 382 -18.10 -18.68 21.23
CA GLY A 382 -17.77 -17.46 20.50
C GLY A 382 -18.96 -16.87 19.73
N SER A 383 -18.97 -15.55 19.56
CA SER A 383 -20.07 -14.83 18.92
C SER A 383 -20.32 -15.25 17.47
N TRP A 384 -19.32 -15.80 16.79
CA TRP A 384 -19.42 -16.27 15.39
C TRP A 384 -19.79 -17.74 15.25
N GLN A 385 -19.61 -18.54 16.30
CA GLN A 385 -19.90 -19.97 16.27
C GLN A 385 -21.39 -20.25 16.05
N ARG A 386 -22.27 -19.40 16.61
CA ARG A 386 -23.74 -19.52 16.48
C ARG A 386 -24.24 -19.33 15.06
N HIS A 387 -23.42 -18.78 14.16
CA HIS A 387 -23.83 -18.48 12.79
C HIS A 387 -23.48 -19.60 11.81
N ASP A 388 -22.25 -20.13 11.87
CA ASP A 388 -21.85 -21.35 11.16
C ASP A 388 -20.75 -22.08 11.96
N PRO A 389 -21.10 -23.15 12.69
CA PRO A 389 -20.14 -23.90 13.49
C PRO A 389 -19.02 -24.56 12.66
N ALA A 390 -19.33 -24.97 11.42
CA ALA A 390 -18.37 -25.68 10.58
C ALA A 390 -17.32 -24.72 10.00
N LEU A 391 -17.75 -23.55 9.50
CA LEU A 391 -16.82 -22.51 9.06
C LEU A 391 -16.00 -21.96 10.23
N ALA A 392 -16.62 -21.74 11.40
CA ALA A 392 -15.91 -21.30 12.59
C ALA A 392 -14.81 -22.30 12.98
N ALA A 393 -15.13 -23.59 12.97
CA ALA A 393 -14.17 -24.65 13.25
C ALA A 393 -13.01 -24.68 12.24
N ARG A 394 -13.27 -24.49 10.93
CA ARG A 394 -12.21 -24.42 9.90
C ARG A 394 -11.29 -23.21 10.10
N ILE A 395 -11.84 -22.04 10.39
CA ILE A 395 -11.06 -20.82 10.71
C ILE A 395 -10.19 -21.08 11.94
N LEU A 396 -10.80 -21.63 13.01
CA LEU A 396 -10.10 -21.94 14.24
C LEU A 396 -8.99 -22.98 14.04
N GLN A 397 -9.22 -24.00 13.20
CA GLN A 397 -8.23 -25.01 12.86
C GLN A 397 -7.03 -24.39 12.12
N ARG A 398 -7.30 -23.50 11.15
CA ARG A 398 -6.24 -22.76 10.44
C ARG A 398 -5.44 -21.87 11.39
N GLY A 399 -6.12 -21.20 12.32
CA GLY A 399 -5.51 -20.42 13.40
C GLY A 399 -4.68 -21.25 14.37
N ALA A 400 -5.17 -22.43 14.78
CA ALA A 400 -4.45 -23.35 15.66
C ALA A 400 -3.15 -23.85 15.01
N ALA A 401 -3.17 -24.14 13.70
CA ALA A 401 -1.97 -24.49 12.95
C ALA A 401 -0.96 -23.33 12.92
N ALA A 402 -1.43 -22.09 12.76
CA ALA A 402 -0.57 -20.91 12.84
C ALA A 402 0.01 -20.70 14.24
N TRP A 403 -0.81 -20.81 15.29
CA TRP A 403 -0.37 -20.74 16.68
C TRP A 403 0.67 -21.81 17.02
N ALA A 404 0.47 -23.05 16.57
CA ALA A 404 1.41 -24.14 16.83
C ALA A 404 2.82 -23.86 16.30
N VAL A 405 2.92 -23.20 15.14
CA VAL A 405 4.20 -22.78 14.54
C VAL A 405 4.75 -21.52 15.19
N LEU A 406 3.90 -20.55 15.49
CA LEU A 406 4.34 -19.22 15.92
C LEU A 406 4.58 -19.08 17.44
N ARG A 407 4.02 -19.96 18.28
CA ARG A 407 4.19 -19.91 19.73
C ARG A 407 5.59 -20.26 20.22
N ASN A 408 6.37 -20.98 19.41
CA ASN A 408 7.72 -21.40 19.74
C ASN A 408 8.69 -20.60 18.87
N ASP A 409 9.69 -20.00 19.52
CA ASP A 409 10.63 -19.09 18.89
C ASP A 409 11.41 -19.75 17.73
N VAL A 410 11.84 -21.00 17.91
CA VAL A 410 12.61 -21.76 16.91
C VAL A 410 11.78 -22.00 15.65
N THR A 411 10.54 -22.48 15.81
CA THR A 411 9.65 -22.73 14.66
C THR A 411 9.14 -21.43 14.04
N ARG A 412 8.97 -20.37 14.84
CA ARG A 412 8.58 -19.03 14.37
C ARG A 412 9.67 -18.43 13.49
N VAL A 413 10.93 -18.47 13.93
CA VAL A 413 12.08 -17.97 13.16
C VAL A 413 12.23 -18.75 11.86
N LYS A 414 12.18 -20.09 11.90
CA LYS A 414 12.21 -20.91 10.69
C LYS A 414 11.11 -20.50 9.69
N HIS A 415 9.86 -20.40 10.17
CA HIS A 415 8.73 -19.99 9.34
C HIS A 415 8.89 -18.57 8.78
N ARG A 416 9.47 -17.64 9.53
CA ARG A 416 9.76 -16.27 9.09
C ARG A 416 10.73 -16.26 7.91
N ARG A 417 11.82 -17.03 7.97
CA ARG A 417 12.79 -17.16 6.87
C ARG A 417 12.16 -17.77 5.62
N ASP A 418 11.37 -18.83 5.80
CA ASP A 418 10.68 -19.49 4.68
C ASP A 418 9.65 -18.55 4.02
N ALA A 419 8.93 -17.75 4.81
CA ALA A 419 7.94 -16.79 4.32
C ALA A 419 8.56 -15.51 3.72
N TYR A 420 9.76 -15.13 4.15
CA TYR A 420 10.44 -13.89 3.75
C TYR A 420 11.94 -14.13 3.43
N PRO A 421 12.25 -14.86 2.34
CA PRO A 421 13.62 -15.32 2.05
C PRO A 421 14.62 -14.22 1.70
N GLY A 422 14.16 -13.01 1.37
CA GLY A 422 15.00 -11.84 1.07
C GLY A 422 15.33 -10.96 2.28
N MET A 423 14.88 -11.34 3.48
CA MET A 423 15.04 -10.55 4.69
C MET A 423 16.21 -11.09 5.52
N ASP A 424 17.24 -10.26 5.72
CA ASP A 424 18.38 -10.59 6.57
C ASP A 424 18.05 -10.28 8.04
N GLU A 425 17.76 -11.32 8.82
CA GLU A 425 17.43 -11.20 10.24
C GLU A 425 18.59 -10.62 11.09
N GLN A 426 19.85 -10.77 10.66
CA GLN A 426 21.00 -10.23 11.38
C GLN A 426 21.02 -8.69 11.35
N LEU A 427 20.43 -8.09 10.31
CA LEU A 427 20.31 -6.64 10.17
C LEU A 427 19.12 -6.07 10.96
N LEU A 428 18.22 -6.92 11.46
CA LEU A 428 17.02 -6.48 12.18
C LEU A 428 17.27 -6.23 13.67
N ALA A 429 18.12 -7.03 14.33
CA ALA A 429 18.41 -6.86 15.76
C ALA A 429 18.96 -5.46 16.11
N PRO A 430 19.90 -4.86 15.32
CA PRO A 430 20.34 -3.49 15.55
C PRO A 430 19.25 -2.44 15.33
N LEU A 431 18.36 -2.64 14.35
CA LEU A 431 17.24 -1.72 14.06
C LEU A 431 16.18 -1.76 15.16
N VAL A 432 15.88 -2.94 15.69
CA VAL A 432 14.96 -3.17 16.81
C VAL A 432 15.54 -2.54 18.08
N GLU A 433 16.84 -2.68 18.32
CA GLU A 433 17.53 -2.03 19.44
C GLU A 433 17.50 -0.49 19.34
N ALA A 434 17.79 0.07 18.15
CA ALA A 434 17.74 1.50 17.92
C ALA A 434 16.33 2.07 18.15
N ARG A 435 15.30 1.32 17.72
CA ARG A 435 13.89 1.69 17.96
C ARG A 435 13.51 1.59 19.43
N ALA A 436 13.96 0.56 20.15
CA ALA A 436 13.73 0.43 21.58
C ALA A 436 14.31 1.63 22.36
N LYS A 437 15.55 2.03 22.05
CA LYS A 437 16.18 3.22 22.64
C LYS A 437 15.42 4.50 22.30
N ALA A 438 14.93 4.64 21.08
CA ALA A 438 14.13 5.79 20.68
C ALA A 438 12.79 5.90 21.44
N LEU A 439 12.13 4.78 21.71
CA LEU A 439 10.90 4.72 22.51
C LEU A 439 11.17 5.02 23.99
N GLU A 440 12.28 4.50 24.53
CA GLU A 440 12.72 4.78 25.89
C GLU A 440 13.00 6.28 26.10
N MET A 441 13.69 6.93 25.17
CA MET A 441 13.92 8.39 25.21
C MET A 441 12.63 9.23 25.14
N ARG A 442 11.53 8.66 24.63
CA ARG A 442 10.20 9.30 24.57
C ARG A 442 9.34 9.04 25.80
N GLY A 443 9.83 8.24 26.75
CA GLY A 443 9.09 7.85 27.95
C GLY A 443 8.16 6.65 27.76
N GLU A 444 8.16 6.02 26.58
CA GLU A 444 7.33 4.85 26.25
C GLU A 444 8.00 3.54 26.71
N THR A 445 8.23 3.45 28.02
CA THR A 445 9.04 2.40 28.66
C THR A 445 8.50 0.98 28.47
N SER A 446 7.17 0.81 28.41
CA SER A 446 6.54 -0.50 28.20
C SER A 446 6.75 -1.01 26.77
N GLU A 447 6.68 -0.14 25.77
CA GLU A 447 6.94 -0.49 24.37
C GLU A 447 8.43 -0.73 24.10
N ALA A 448 9.30 0.07 24.70
CA ALA A 448 10.75 -0.14 24.66
C ALA A 448 11.12 -1.53 25.20
N GLN A 449 10.53 -1.95 26.33
CA GLN A 449 10.74 -3.30 26.88
C GLN A 449 10.23 -4.42 25.98
N ARG A 450 9.07 -4.24 25.31
CA ARG A 450 8.58 -5.22 24.31
C ARG A 450 9.55 -5.35 23.14
N MET A 451 10.09 -4.23 22.67
CA MET A 451 11.06 -4.19 21.58
C MET A 451 12.40 -4.85 21.99
N MET A 452 12.84 -4.67 23.23
CA MET A 452 14.03 -5.36 23.76
C MET A 452 13.83 -6.87 23.92
N ARG A 453 12.63 -7.35 24.27
CA ARG A 453 12.31 -8.79 24.24
C ARG A 453 12.38 -9.35 22.83
N LEU A 454 11.80 -8.63 21.85
CA LEU A 454 11.87 -9.00 20.45
C LEU A 454 13.33 -9.08 19.93
N ARG A 455 14.21 -8.18 20.38
CA ARG A 455 15.66 -8.27 20.11
C ARG A 455 16.26 -9.57 20.67
N GLY A 456 15.90 -9.95 21.90
CA GLY A 456 16.35 -11.20 22.50
C GLY A 456 15.93 -12.44 21.69
N GLU A 457 14.71 -12.43 21.15
CA GLU A 457 14.22 -13.50 20.27
C GLU A 457 15.03 -13.60 18.96
N PHE A 458 15.53 -12.48 18.43
CA PHE A 458 16.44 -12.47 17.28
C PHE A 458 17.87 -12.96 17.62
N GLN A 459 18.33 -12.78 18.86
CA GLN A 459 19.65 -13.24 19.32
C GLN A 459 19.72 -14.73 19.66
N VAL A 460 18.65 -15.32 20.21
CA VAL A 460 18.59 -16.77 20.49
C VAL A 460 18.69 -17.58 19.19
N ALA A 461 18.17 -17.04 18.08
CA ALA A 461 18.31 -17.63 16.75
C ALA A 461 19.76 -17.66 16.20
N GLU A 462 20.67 -16.84 16.74
CA GLU A 462 22.11 -16.87 16.37
C GLU A 462 22.89 -17.96 17.11
N THR A 463 22.50 -18.31 18.34
CA THR A 463 23.29 -19.18 19.23
C THR A 463 23.03 -20.68 19.06
N GLU A 464 21.83 -21.08 18.61
CA GLU A 464 21.53 -22.49 18.28
C GLU A 464 22.11 -22.94 16.92
N HIS A 465 22.77 -22.05 16.18
CA HIS A 465 23.36 -22.32 14.86
C HIS A 465 24.90 -22.28 14.83
N GLU A 466 25.58 -22.06 15.97
CA GLU A 466 27.02 -22.27 16.04
C GLU A 466 27.28 -23.78 16.27
N PRO A 467 27.80 -24.54 15.28
CA PRO A 467 28.13 -25.94 15.52
C PRO A 467 29.18 -26.01 16.65
N PRO A 468 29.10 -27.01 17.55
CA PRO A 468 30.01 -27.06 18.68
C PRO A 468 31.45 -27.08 18.17
N LYS A 469 32.20 -26.03 18.52
CA LYS A 469 33.64 -25.95 18.24
C LYS A 469 34.29 -27.19 18.84
N ARG A 470 34.73 -28.11 17.96
CA ARG A 470 35.56 -29.24 18.37
C ARG A 470 36.77 -28.67 19.09
N LYS A 471 36.89 -28.96 20.39
CA LYS A 471 38.11 -28.67 21.14
C LYS A 471 39.25 -29.45 20.48
N ALA A 472 40.27 -28.72 20.02
CA ALA A 472 41.54 -29.29 19.59
C ALA A 472 42.35 -29.76 20.80
#